data_AF-A0A1Y1VFP0-F1
#
_entry.id   AF-A0A1Y1VFP0-F1
#
_cell.length_a   1.000
_cell.length_b   1.000
_cell.length_c   1.000
_cell.angle_alpha   90.00
_cell.angle_beta   90.00
_cell.angle_gamma   90.00
#
_symmetry.space_group_name_H-M   'P 1'
#
loop_
_entity.id
_entity.type
_entity.pdbx_description
1 polymer ?
#
loop_
_entity_poly.entity_id
_entity_poly.type
_entity_poly.pdbx_seq_one_letter_code
_entity_poly.pdbx_strand_id
1 'polypeptide(L)'
;MFFNIARFTTFILISITIMMSIGVFMLRHHPTVKGGGVDFLLLILVGILNNCGYIYLLTIERTKITCILSYLFDYIGFSLVFGSILVKTLRIYKIFYTKLNYQLALKKKTMYAIIFSLVLFYIIMLIIDIKNNWIDNKLSISSDFKEFRKCVYSKFISLCMLLKFVILSFGCILSYLTRNVKRNFKENLNIPVYIYVLTKAMIKVISENDDISILAQDVFGCVGNTINTSVILYYLFINKLYTIYTLSKVEKNKTKIKYPVAIKIVIK
;
A
#
# COMPACT_ATOMS: atom_id res chain seq x y z
N MET A 1 12.91 16.09 -18.91
CA MET A 1 11.91 15.21 -19.55
C MET A 1 11.35 14.17 -18.57
N PHE A 2 12.18 13.34 -17.93
CA PHE A 2 11.72 12.30 -16.99
C PHE A 2 10.78 12.82 -15.89
N PHE A 3 11.12 13.91 -15.20
CA PHE A 3 10.27 14.45 -14.12
C PHE A 3 8.87 14.89 -14.59
N ASN A 4 8.74 15.39 -15.83
CA ASN A 4 7.43 15.75 -16.38
C ASN A 4 6.58 14.50 -16.63
N ILE A 5 7.21 13.42 -17.12
CA ILE A 5 6.55 12.13 -17.30
C ILE A 5 6.12 11.57 -15.94
N ALA A 6 7.01 11.60 -14.94
CA ALA A 6 6.70 11.17 -13.57
C ALA A 6 5.50 11.94 -13.00
N ARG A 7 5.49 13.28 -13.09
CA ARG A 7 4.35 14.10 -12.66
C ARG A 7 3.06 13.71 -13.38
N PHE A 8 3.09 13.56 -14.71
CA PHE A 8 1.94 13.15 -15.49
C PHE A 8 1.39 11.78 -15.04
N THR A 9 2.28 10.80 -14.85
CA THR A 9 1.87 9.47 -14.34
C THR A 9 1.28 9.54 -12.94
N THR A 10 1.79 10.41 -12.05
CA THR A 10 1.21 10.59 -10.71
C THR A 10 -0.20 11.16 -10.76
N PHE A 11 -0.49 12.13 -11.64
CA PHE A 11 -1.83 12.67 -11.79
C PHE A 11 -2.82 11.60 -12.25
N ILE A 12 -2.43 10.77 -13.23
CA ILE A 12 -3.25 9.64 -13.68
C ILE A 12 -3.53 8.68 -12.54
N LEU A 13 -2.51 8.31 -11.75
CA LEU A 13 -2.67 7.41 -10.61
C LEU A 13 -3.60 7.97 -9.54
N ILE A 14 -3.52 9.28 -9.26
CA ILE A 14 -4.42 9.96 -8.32
C ILE A 14 -5.87 9.89 -8.83
N SER A 15 -6.11 10.23 -10.10
CA SER A 15 -7.45 10.16 -10.69
C SER A 15 -8.04 8.75 -10.63
N ILE A 16 -7.26 7.72 -10.96
CA ILE A 16 -7.68 6.32 -10.85
C ILE A 16 -7.99 5.99 -9.39
N THR A 17 -7.14 6.37 -8.44
CA THR A 17 -7.34 6.07 -7.01
C THR A 17 -8.62 6.71 -6.47
N ILE A 18 -8.94 7.95 -6.87
CA ILE A 18 -10.19 8.63 -6.50
C ILE A 18 -11.39 7.88 -7.09
N MET A 19 -11.34 7.51 -8.37
CA MET A 19 -12.41 6.74 -9.02
C MET A 19 -12.67 5.40 -8.31
N MET A 20 -11.60 4.68 -7.94
CA MET A 20 -11.72 3.42 -7.18
C MET A 20 -12.31 3.66 -5.79
N SER A 21 -11.95 4.77 -5.14
CA SER A 21 -12.50 5.14 -3.82
C SER A 21 -14.01 5.35 -3.87
N ILE A 22 -14.49 6.07 -4.88
CA ILE A 22 -15.93 6.26 -5.13
C ILE A 22 -16.61 4.91 -5.41
N GLY A 23 -16.01 4.07 -6.26
CA GLY A 23 -16.56 2.75 -6.57
C GLY A 23 -16.69 1.84 -5.35
N VAL A 24 -15.68 1.82 -4.47
CA VAL A 24 -15.72 1.06 -3.21
C VAL A 24 -16.77 1.60 -2.26
N PHE A 25 -16.94 2.93 -2.19
CA PHE A 25 -17.95 3.55 -1.35
C PHE A 25 -19.37 3.21 -1.80
N MET A 26 -19.65 3.30 -3.11
CA MET A 26 -20.96 2.94 -3.68
C MET A 26 -21.29 1.45 -3.52
N LEU A 27 -20.29 0.57 -3.67
CA LEU A 27 -20.47 -0.88 -3.57
C LEU A 27 -20.30 -1.42 -2.14
N ARG A 28 -20.33 -0.56 -1.11
CA ARG A 28 -20.12 -0.93 0.30
C ARG A 28 -21.04 -2.04 0.78
N HIS A 29 -22.27 -2.10 0.26
CA HIS A 29 -23.27 -3.09 0.66
C HIS A 29 -23.13 -4.44 -0.08
N HIS A 30 -22.38 -4.50 -1.18
CA HIS A 30 -22.22 -5.72 -1.97
C HIS A 30 -21.40 -6.77 -1.17
N PRO A 31 -21.82 -8.05 -1.11
CA PRO A 31 -21.18 -9.07 -0.27
C PRO A 31 -19.69 -9.26 -0.56
N THR A 32 -19.28 -9.17 -1.82
CA THR A 32 -17.86 -9.26 -2.25
C THR A 32 -16.99 -8.13 -1.66
N VAL A 33 -17.51 -6.89 -1.59
CA VAL A 33 -16.77 -5.75 -1.05
C VAL A 33 -16.80 -5.80 0.48
N LYS A 34 -17.96 -6.14 1.05
CA LYS A 34 -18.16 -6.32 2.51
C LYS A 34 -17.24 -7.39 3.10
N GLY A 35 -17.02 -8.50 2.39
CA GLY A 35 -16.12 -9.58 2.81
C GLY A 35 -14.66 -9.15 2.98
N GLY A 36 -14.18 -8.21 2.15
CA GLY A 36 -12.81 -7.70 2.22
C GLY A 36 -12.55 -6.64 3.30
N GLY A 37 -13.59 -6.22 4.03
CA GLY A 37 -13.52 -5.12 4.99
C GLY A 37 -13.40 -3.77 4.31
N VAL A 38 -14.55 -3.14 4.00
CA VAL A 38 -14.63 -1.86 3.27
C VAL A 38 -13.73 -0.80 3.88
N ASP A 39 -13.75 -0.70 5.21
CA ASP A 39 -12.98 0.30 5.94
C ASP A 39 -11.46 0.14 5.74
N PHE A 40 -10.93 -1.09 5.72
CA PHE A 40 -9.51 -1.35 5.44
C PHE A 40 -9.16 -1.08 3.97
N LEU A 41 -10.12 -1.33 3.06
CA LEU A 41 -9.95 -1.04 1.65
C LEU A 41 -9.85 0.49 1.40
N LEU A 42 -10.65 1.27 2.12
CA LEU A 42 -10.56 2.74 2.12
C LEU A 42 -9.25 3.24 2.77
N LEU A 43 -8.81 2.64 3.88
CA LEU A 43 -7.50 2.98 4.47
C LEU A 43 -6.34 2.76 3.50
N ILE A 44 -6.35 1.66 2.74
CA ILE A 44 -5.35 1.39 1.70
C ILE A 44 -5.39 2.48 0.62
N LEU A 45 -6.57 2.91 0.17
CA LEU A 45 -6.70 3.99 -0.83
C LEU A 45 -6.14 5.32 -0.32
N VAL A 46 -6.43 5.68 0.93
CA VAL A 46 -5.84 6.87 1.57
C VAL A 46 -4.32 6.75 1.65
N GLY A 47 -3.80 5.56 1.97
CA GLY A 47 -2.36 5.31 1.95
C GLY A 47 -1.74 5.43 0.55
N ILE A 48 -2.43 4.98 -0.50
CA ILE A 48 -2.00 5.13 -1.90
C ILE A 48 -1.94 6.61 -2.28
N LEU A 49 -2.93 7.42 -1.89
CA LEU A 49 -2.90 8.87 -2.12
C LEU A 49 -1.67 9.53 -1.47
N ASN A 50 -1.33 9.13 -0.25
CA ASN A 50 -0.11 9.60 0.42
C ASN A 50 1.15 9.18 -0.35
N ASN A 51 1.21 7.95 -0.86
CA ASN A 51 2.35 7.49 -1.66
C ASN A 51 2.45 8.24 -3.01
N CYS A 52 1.33 8.59 -3.65
CA CYS A 52 1.33 9.46 -4.82
C CYS A 52 1.86 10.87 -4.48
N GLY A 53 1.50 11.41 -3.32
CA GLY A 53 2.07 12.66 -2.80
C GLY A 53 3.58 12.60 -2.61
N TYR A 54 4.10 11.48 -2.08
CA TYR A 54 5.54 11.24 -1.99
C TYR A 54 6.23 11.23 -3.36
N ILE A 55 5.69 10.52 -4.35
CA ILE A 55 6.25 10.50 -5.71
C ILE A 55 6.28 11.92 -6.29
N TYR A 56 5.21 12.70 -6.08
CA TYR A 56 5.16 14.09 -6.55
C TYR A 56 6.26 14.95 -5.90
N LEU A 57 6.48 14.82 -4.59
CA LEU A 57 7.51 15.55 -3.85
C LEU A 57 8.93 15.20 -4.30
N LEU A 58 9.20 13.95 -4.71
CA LEU A 58 10.49 13.56 -5.29
C LEU A 58 10.80 14.31 -6.60
N THR A 59 9.78 14.83 -7.30
CA THR A 59 9.97 15.58 -8.55
C THR A 59 10.15 17.09 -8.35
N ILE A 60 10.01 17.59 -7.12
CA ILE A 60 10.15 19.02 -6.78
C ILE A 60 11.53 19.25 -6.15
N GLU A 61 12.03 20.48 -6.24
CA GLU A 61 13.28 20.86 -5.59
C GLU A 61 13.28 20.58 -4.08
N ARG A 62 14.45 20.12 -3.60
CA ARG A 62 14.64 19.76 -2.20
C ARG A 62 14.86 21.01 -1.34
N THR A 63 13.88 21.30 -0.51
CA THR A 63 13.88 22.29 0.56
C THR A 63 13.69 21.55 1.89
N LYS A 64 13.97 22.20 3.03
CA LYS A 64 13.72 21.60 4.35
C LYS A 64 12.27 21.14 4.49
N ILE A 65 11.31 21.92 3.97
CA ILE A 65 9.88 21.59 3.99
C ILE A 65 9.59 20.37 3.12
N THR A 66 10.12 20.31 1.89
CA THR A 66 9.86 19.15 1.01
C THR A 66 10.52 17.88 1.54
N CYS A 67 11.68 17.97 2.22
CA CYS A 67 12.27 16.83 2.92
C CYS A 67 11.37 16.29 4.05
N ILE A 68 10.81 17.18 4.88
CA ILE A 68 9.89 16.83 5.98
C ILE A 68 8.61 16.20 5.42
N LEU A 69 8.00 16.82 4.41
CA LEU A 69 6.79 16.29 3.78
C LEU A 69 7.06 14.95 3.10
N SER A 70 8.19 14.78 2.41
CA SER A 70 8.54 13.52 1.75
C SER A 70 8.64 12.39 2.77
N TYR A 71 9.27 12.65 3.92
CA TYR A 71 9.29 11.70 5.03
C TYR A 71 7.86 11.38 5.50
N LEU A 72 7.06 12.41 5.79
CA LEU A 72 5.70 12.23 6.27
C LEU A 72 4.85 11.36 5.33
N PHE A 73 4.88 11.66 4.03
CA PHE A 73 4.08 10.95 3.03
C PHE A 73 4.55 9.50 2.80
N ASP A 74 5.86 9.21 2.76
CA ASP A 74 6.35 7.83 2.59
C ASP A 74 6.03 6.96 3.81
N TYR A 75 6.22 7.46 5.04
CA TYR A 75 5.99 6.66 6.25
C TYR A 75 4.50 6.50 6.60
N ILE A 76 3.68 7.55 6.45
CA ILE A 76 2.23 7.43 6.62
C ILE A 76 1.63 6.58 5.51
N GLY A 77 2.03 6.80 4.27
CA GLY A 77 1.61 5.99 3.12
C GLY A 77 1.94 4.51 3.32
N PHE A 78 3.19 4.21 3.70
CA PHE A 78 3.62 2.85 4.06
C PHE A 78 2.75 2.24 5.16
N SER A 79 2.55 2.97 6.27
CA SER A 79 1.83 2.45 7.43
C SER A 79 0.37 2.16 7.12
N LEU A 80 -0.30 3.03 6.37
CA LEU A 80 -1.69 2.84 5.97
C LEU A 80 -1.86 1.71 4.96
N VAL A 81 -1.02 1.67 3.92
CA VAL A 81 -1.09 0.61 2.89
C VAL A 81 -0.65 -0.72 3.47
N PHE A 82 0.60 -0.82 3.89
CA PHE A 82 1.21 -2.08 4.29
C PHE A 82 0.70 -2.54 5.65
N GLY A 83 0.45 -1.64 6.59
CA GLY A 83 -0.18 -1.99 7.87
C GLY A 83 -1.57 -2.59 7.67
N SER A 84 -2.40 -2.04 6.78
CA SER A 84 -3.71 -2.61 6.46
C SER A 84 -3.60 -4.00 5.82
N ILE A 85 -2.67 -4.19 4.89
CA ILE A 85 -2.42 -5.50 4.26
C ILE A 85 -1.94 -6.51 5.30
N LEU A 86 -0.96 -6.14 6.12
CA LEU A 86 -0.36 -6.98 7.15
C LEU A 86 -1.42 -7.47 8.14
N VAL A 87 -2.23 -6.56 8.67
CA VAL A 87 -3.24 -6.90 9.68
C VAL A 87 -4.35 -7.77 9.08
N LYS A 88 -4.70 -7.59 7.79
CA LYS A 88 -5.60 -8.49 7.07
C LYS A 88 -4.98 -9.89 6.90
N THR A 89 -3.71 -9.97 6.50
CA THR A 89 -3.01 -11.27 6.39
C THR A 89 -2.87 -11.95 7.76
N LEU A 90 -2.69 -11.19 8.85
CA LEU A 90 -2.62 -11.71 10.22
C LEU A 90 -3.95 -12.33 10.65
N ARG A 91 -5.06 -11.66 10.32
CA ARG A 91 -6.39 -12.20 10.59
C ARG A 91 -6.59 -13.52 9.86
N ILE A 92 -6.20 -13.63 8.59
CA ILE A 92 -6.31 -14.86 7.81
C ILE A 92 -5.43 -15.96 8.44
N TYR A 93 -4.17 -15.66 8.73
CA TYR A 93 -3.26 -16.60 9.36
C TYR A 93 -3.82 -17.17 10.67
N LYS A 94 -4.35 -16.30 11.54
CA LYS A 94 -4.93 -16.72 12.83
C LYS A 94 -6.19 -17.58 12.67
N ILE A 95 -6.99 -17.34 11.63
CA ILE A 95 -8.18 -18.15 11.33
C ILE A 95 -7.81 -19.57 10.88
N PHE A 96 -6.75 -19.72 10.08
CA PHE A 96 -6.43 -21.00 9.43
C PHE A 96 -5.38 -21.85 10.17
N TYR A 97 -4.40 -21.22 10.83
CA TYR A 97 -3.25 -21.94 11.41
C TYR A 97 -3.28 -22.05 12.93
N THR A 98 -4.04 -21.21 13.63
CA THR A 98 -4.17 -21.33 15.09
C THR A 98 -5.22 -22.39 15.44
N LYS A 99 -4.77 -23.62 15.74
CA LYS A 99 -5.62 -24.74 16.20
C LYS A 99 -6.30 -24.47 17.57
N LEU A 100 -5.73 -23.58 18.39
CA LEU A 100 -6.31 -23.16 19.66
C LEU A 100 -7.41 -22.11 19.42
N ASN A 101 -8.65 -22.57 19.39
CA ASN A 101 -9.90 -21.79 19.45
C ASN A 101 -10.18 -20.86 18.24
N TYR A 102 -11.11 -21.32 17.39
CA TYR A 102 -11.80 -20.54 16.34
C TYR A 102 -12.43 -19.22 16.85
N GLN A 103 -12.62 -19.07 18.16
CA GLN A 103 -13.12 -17.85 18.81
C GLN A 103 -12.11 -16.70 18.85
N LEU A 104 -10.84 -16.91 18.49
CA LEU A 104 -9.79 -15.88 18.58
C LEU A 104 -9.59 -15.05 17.30
N ALA A 105 -10.62 -14.91 16.44
CA ALA A 105 -10.56 -13.97 15.33
C ALA A 105 -10.21 -12.55 15.84
N LEU A 106 -9.22 -11.91 15.21
CA LEU A 106 -8.78 -10.56 15.59
C LEU A 106 -9.97 -9.59 15.55
N LYS A 107 -10.26 -8.95 16.68
CA LYS A 107 -11.29 -7.91 16.77
C LYS A 107 -10.88 -6.74 15.89
N LYS A 108 -11.84 -6.13 15.17
CA LYS A 108 -11.59 -4.95 14.33
C LYS A 108 -10.89 -3.82 15.10
N LYS A 109 -11.24 -3.60 16.37
CA LYS A 109 -10.60 -2.60 17.24
C LYS A 109 -9.09 -2.82 17.36
N THR A 110 -8.66 -4.07 17.59
CA THR A 110 -7.24 -4.43 17.65
C THR A 110 -6.53 -4.23 16.31
N MET A 111 -7.22 -4.53 15.21
CA MET A 111 -6.66 -4.31 13.87
C MET A 111 -6.37 -2.82 13.60
N TYR A 112 -7.31 -1.93 13.93
CA TYR A 112 -7.08 -0.49 13.83
C TYR A 112 -6.00 0.00 14.79
N ALA A 113 -5.98 -0.51 16.02
CA ALA A 113 -4.98 -0.12 17.01
C ALA A 113 -3.55 -0.38 16.51
N ILE A 114 -3.31 -1.51 15.82
CA ILE A 114 -1.99 -1.82 15.22
C ILE A 114 -1.63 -0.83 14.10
N ILE A 115 -2.57 -0.47 13.23
CA ILE A 115 -2.30 0.44 12.10
C ILE A 115 -2.05 1.86 12.62
N PHE A 116 -2.90 2.36 13.51
CA PHE A 116 -2.77 3.70 14.07
C PHE A 116 -1.56 3.82 15.01
N SER A 117 -1.18 2.76 15.74
CA SER A 117 0.03 2.80 16.56
C SER A 117 1.29 2.94 15.70
N LEU A 118 1.36 2.29 14.53
CA LEU A 118 2.45 2.46 13.58
C LEU A 118 2.51 3.90 13.05
N VAL A 119 1.37 4.46 12.64
CA VAL A 119 1.29 5.86 12.17
C VAL A 119 1.73 6.83 13.26
N LEU A 120 1.21 6.66 14.48
CA LEU A 120 1.51 7.53 15.61
C LEU A 120 2.98 7.44 16.01
N PHE A 121 3.58 6.25 15.99
CA PHE A 121 5.01 6.05 16.20
C PHE A 121 5.85 6.90 15.23
N TYR A 122 5.59 6.82 13.92
CA TYR A 122 6.36 7.60 12.94
C TYR A 122 6.14 9.11 13.06
N ILE A 123 4.94 9.56 13.43
CA ILE A 123 4.66 10.97 13.68
C ILE A 123 5.47 11.48 14.89
N ILE A 124 5.52 10.72 15.99
CA ILE A 124 6.30 11.10 17.18
C ILE A 124 7.79 11.20 16.82
N MET A 125 8.31 10.23 16.09
CA MET A 125 9.72 10.25 15.65
C MET A 125 10.03 11.50 14.81
N LEU A 126 9.14 11.86 13.88
CA LEU A 126 9.29 13.08 13.07
C LEU A 126 9.28 14.36 13.93
N ILE A 127 8.40 14.44 14.93
CA ILE A 127 8.33 15.61 15.83
C ILE A 127 9.64 15.77 16.61
N ILE A 128 10.22 14.67 17.09
CA ILE A 128 11.51 14.67 17.78
C ILE A 128 12.62 15.19 16.84
N ASP A 129 12.64 14.72 15.60
CA ASP A 129 13.64 15.16 14.61
C ASP A 129 13.51 16.64 14.24
N ILE A 130 12.28 17.15 14.11
CA ILE A 130 12.01 18.57 13.86
C ILE A 130 12.48 19.42 15.05
N LYS A 131 12.15 19.02 16.28
CA LYS A 131 12.52 19.76 17.49
C LYS A 131 14.04 19.88 17.65
N ASN A 132 14.77 18.83 17.27
CA ASN A 132 16.23 18.80 17.37
C ASN A 132 16.93 19.41 16.15
N ASN A 133 16.19 19.93 15.16
CA ASN A 133 16.72 20.48 13.91
C ASN A 133 17.69 19.56 13.17
N TRP A 134 17.51 18.24 13.26
CA TRP A 134 18.42 17.29 12.61
C TRP A 134 18.12 17.06 11.12
N ILE A 135 17.02 17.62 10.61
CA ILE A 135 16.66 17.58 9.20
C ILE A 135 17.19 18.83 8.53
N ASP A 136 18.26 18.66 7.75
CA ASP A 136 18.87 19.71 6.93
C ASP A 136 18.98 19.29 5.47
N ASN A 137 18.99 20.28 4.59
CA ASN A 137 19.26 20.11 3.17
C ASN A 137 20.69 20.56 2.87
N LYS A 138 21.64 19.62 2.83
CA LYS A 138 23.03 19.95 2.50
C LYS A 138 23.23 20.03 0.99
N LEU A 139 24.03 21.01 0.56
CA LEU A 139 24.58 21.04 -0.79
C LEU A 139 25.63 19.94 -0.90
N SER A 140 25.47 19.07 -1.89
CA SER A 140 26.39 18.00 -2.24
C SER A 140 26.75 18.12 -3.71
N ILE A 141 28.03 17.95 -4.01
CA ILE A 141 28.56 17.98 -5.37
C ILE A 141 28.53 16.55 -5.90
N SER A 142 27.84 16.31 -7.02
CA SER A 142 27.85 14.99 -7.68
C SER A 142 29.19 14.74 -8.37
N SER A 143 29.47 13.48 -8.73
CA SER A 143 30.61 13.08 -9.59
C SER A 143 30.76 13.91 -10.88
N ASP A 144 29.65 14.43 -11.43
CA ASP A 144 29.61 15.31 -12.60
C ASP A 144 29.75 16.81 -12.28
N PHE A 145 30.25 17.19 -11.10
CA PHE A 145 30.42 18.58 -10.63
C PHE A 145 29.15 19.44 -10.62
N LYS A 146 27.97 18.81 -10.63
CA LYS A 146 26.68 19.50 -10.49
C LYS A 146 26.29 19.62 -9.02
N GLU A 147 25.85 20.80 -8.63
CA GLU A 147 25.34 21.06 -7.28
C GLU A 147 23.93 20.48 -7.11
N PHE A 148 23.76 19.64 -6.09
CA PHE A 148 22.45 19.10 -5.72
C PHE A 148 22.21 19.20 -4.22
N ARG A 149 20.95 19.42 -3.83
CA ARG A 149 20.54 19.40 -2.43
C ARG A 149 20.15 17.98 -2.02
N LYS A 150 20.81 17.42 -1.01
CA LYS A 150 20.47 16.11 -0.39
C LYS A 150 19.83 16.34 0.97
N CYS A 151 18.72 15.66 1.23
CA CYS A 151 18.13 15.63 2.57
C CYS A 151 19.04 14.77 3.46
N VAL A 152 19.61 15.36 4.50
CA VAL A 152 20.39 14.65 5.50
C VAL A 152 19.48 14.37 6.69
N TYR A 153 19.40 13.09 7.06
CA TYR A 153 18.51 12.58 8.08
C TYR A 153 19.29 12.11 9.31
N SER A 154 18.65 12.16 10.48
CA SER A 154 19.25 11.71 11.75
C SER A 154 19.39 10.19 11.81
N LYS A 155 20.22 9.70 12.75
CA LYS A 155 20.33 8.26 13.09
C LYS A 155 18.98 7.66 13.49
N PHE A 156 18.07 8.46 14.08
CA PHE A 156 16.72 8.03 14.45
C PHE A 156 15.85 7.65 13.24
N ILE A 157 16.02 8.34 12.11
CA ILE A 157 15.35 7.99 10.85
C ILE A 157 15.89 6.67 10.29
N SER A 158 17.18 6.41 10.45
CA SER A 158 17.77 5.11 10.11
C SER A 158 17.14 3.97 10.93
N LEU A 159 16.88 4.18 12.23
CA LEU A 159 16.14 3.23 13.06
C LEU A 159 14.68 3.03 12.58
N CYS A 160 14.01 4.10 12.15
CA CYS A 160 12.67 3.99 11.55
C CYS A 160 12.69 3.20 10.23
N MET A 161 13.74 3.35 9.42
CA MET A 161 13.94 2.54 8.21
C MET A 161 14.14 1.05 8.55
N LEU A 162 14.93 0.73 9.59
CA LEU A 162 15.09 -0.65 10.05
C LEU A 162 13.75 -1.26 10.48
N LEU A 163 12.95 -0.52 11.25
CA LEU A 163 11.62 -0.97 11.66
C LEU A 163 10.70 -1.25 10.44
N LYS A 164 10.73 -0.36 9.43
CA LYS A 164 10.00 -0.56 8.17
C LYS A 164 10.37 -1.89 7.50
N PHE A 165 11.66 -2.23 7.45
CA PHE A 165 12.12 -3.52 6.90
C PHE A 165 11.73 -4.72 7.76
N VAL A 166 11.78 -4.62 9.10
CA VAL A 166 11.30 -5.69 9.99
C VAL A 166 9.82 -5.99 9.75
N ILE A 167 9.00 -4.95 9.65
CA ILE A 167 7.56 -5.07 9.36
C ILE A 167 7.34 -5.72 7.98
N LEU A 168 8.10 -5.31 6.96
CA LEU A 168 8.06 -5.89 5.62
C LEU A 168 8.41 -7.38 5.62
N SER A 169 9.48 -7.77 6.28
CA SER A 169 9.91 -9.16 6.41
C SER A 169 8.85 -10.01 7.11
N PHE A 170 8.27 -9.49 8.19
CA PHE A 170 7.18 -10.17 8.89
C PHE A 170 5.95 -10.37 8.00
N GLY A 171 5.55 -9.34 7.23
CA GLY A 171 4.45 -9.46 6.26
C GLY A 171 4.75 -10.46 5.14
N CYS A 172 6.00 -10.57 4.70
CA CYS A 172 6.44 -11.55 3.71
C CYS A 172 6.31 -12.99 4.22
N ILE A 173 6.82 -13.25 5.44
CA ILE A 173 6.69 -14.56 6.12
C ILE A 173 5.22 -14.94 6.25
N LEU A 174 4.38 -14.01 6.68
CA LEU A 174 2.96 -14.24 6.86
C LEU A 174 2.22 -14.53 5.54
N SER A 175 2.60 -13.83 4.47
CA SER A 175 2.10 -14.08 3.12
C SER A 175 2.50 -15.46 2.62
N TYR A 176 3.72 -15.92 2.95
CA TYR A 176 4.16 -17.28 2.64
C TYR A 176 3.34 -18.35 3.38
N LEU A 177 3.14 -18.19 4.69
CA LEU A 177 2.37 -19.13 5.51
C LEU A 177 0.90 -19.23 5.06
N THR A 178 0.33 -18.15 4.56
CA THR A 178 -1.08 -18.12 4.09
C THR A 178 -1.25 -18.50 2.61
N ARG A 179 -0.18 -18.87 1.89
CA ARG A 179 -0.23 -19.18 0.44
C ARG A 179 -1.18 -20.34 0.08
N ASN A 180 -1.30 -21.33 0.97
CA ASN A 180 -2.05 -22.57 0.73
C ASN A 180 -3.50 -22.54 1.26
N VAL A 181 -4.00 -21.38 1.68
CA VAL A 181 -5.38 -21.22 2.14
C VAL A 181 -6.38 -21.44 0.98
N LYS A 182 -7.55 -22.03 1.29
CA LYS A 182 -8.62 -22.35 0.33
C LYS A 182 -9.01 -21.11 -0.50
N ARG A 183 -9.22 -21.30 -1.80
CA ARG A 183 -9.48 -20.23 -2.80
C ARG A 183 -10.62 -19.26 -2.41
N ASN A 184 -11.64 -19.74 -1.70
CA ASN A 184 -12.79 -18.93 -1.27
C ASN A 184 -12.42 -17.81 -0.27
N PHE A 185 -11.28 -17.93 0.43
CA PHE A 185 -10.77 -16.93 1.37
C PHE A 185 -9.45 -16.29 0.91
N LYS A 186 -8.96 -16.68 -0.27
CA LYS A 186 -7.68 -16.24 -0.82
C LYS A 186 -7.87 -14.91 -1.54
N GLU A 187 -7.87 -13.82 -0.79
CA GLU A 187 -7.55 -12.52 -1.38
C GLU A 187 -6.09 -12.58 -1.86
N ASN A 188 -5.80 -12.10 -3.08
CA ASN A 188 -4.46 -12.09 -3.66
C ASN A 188 -3.58 -11.00 -3.03
N LEU A 189 -3.49 -10.97 -1.69
CA LEU A 189 -2.70 -10.02 -0.91
C LEU A 189 -1.19 -10.32 -0.99
N ASN A 190 -0.83 -11.57 -1.27
CA ASN A 190 0.57 -12.03 -1.28
C ASN A 190 1.41 -11.34 -2.38
N ILE A 191 0.83 -11.14 -3.57
CA ILE A 191 1.55 -10.54 -4.70
C ILE A 191 1.92 -9.08 -4.41
N PRO A 192 0.98 -8.20 -3.98
CA PRO A 192 1.33 -6.86 -3.50
C PRO A 192 2.43 -6.84 -2.44
N VAL A 193 2.40 -7.76 -1.47
CA VAL A 193 3.44 -7.83 -0.42
C VAL A 193 4.81 -8.12 -1.02
N TYR A 194 4.94 -9.14 -1.87
CA TYR A 194 6.23 -9.51 -2.47
C TYR A 194 6.80 -8.41 -3.36
N ILE A 195 5.96 -7.78 -4.19
CA ILE A 195 6.40 -6.66 -5.03
C ILE A 195 6.84 -5.46 -4.17
N TYR A 196 6.11 -5.18 -3.09
CA TYR A 196 6.46 -4.07 -2.18
C TYR A 196 7.80 -4.31 -1.48
N VAL A 197 8.05 -5.53 -0.99
CA VAL A 197 9.33 -5.91 -0.36
C VAL A 197 10.47 -5.79 -1.37
N LEU A 198 10.30 -6.35 -2.57
CA LEU A 198 11.34 -6.35 -3.62
C LEU A 198 11.72 -4.93 -4.04
N THR A 199 10.73 -4.11 -4.38
CA THR A 199 10.96 -2.72 -4.83
C THR A 199 11.57 -1.86 -3.74
N LYS A 200 11.12 -1.96 -2.48
CA LYS A 200 11.71 -1.20 -1.37
C LYS A 200 13.13 -1.66 -1.04
N ALA A 201 13.43 -2.95 -1.13
CA ALA A 201 14.79 -3.47 -0.99
C ALA A 201 15.70 -2.92 -2.10
N MET A 202 15.26 -2.96 -3.36
CA MET A 202 16.01 -2.41 -4.49
C MET A 202 16.28 -0.90 -4.33
N ILE A 203 15.25 -0.11 -3.98
CA ILE A 203 15.42 1.33 -3.74
C ILE A 203 16.43 1.58 -2.62
N LYS A 204 16.39 0.79 -1.54
CA LYS A 204 17.31 0.95 -0.41
C LYS A 204 18.77 0.68 -0.81
N VAL A 205 19.04 -0.43 -1.51
CA VAL A 205 20.38 -0.76 -2.01
C VAL A 205 20.92 0.38 -2.88
N ILE A 206 20.10 0.91 -3.79
CA ILE A 206 20.48 2.01 -4.68
C ILE A 206 20.74 3.32 -3.89
N SER A 207 19.93 3.60 -2.86
CA SER A 207 20.06 4.82 -2.06
C SER A 207 21.28 4.84 -1.14
N GLU A 208 21.83 3.66 -0.83
CA GLU A 208 22.94 3.48 0.11
C GLU A 208 24.30 3.42 -0.61
N ASN A 209 24.27 3.25 -1.95
CA ASN A 209 25.46 3.36 -2.78
C ASN A 209 25.76 4.84 -3.06
N ASP A 210 26.85 5.34 -2.48
CA ASP A 210 27.28 6.74 -2.63
C ASP A 210 27.79 7.10 -4.04
N ASP A 211 28.17 6.09 -4.84
CA ASP A 211 28.64 6.27 -6.23
C ASP A 211 27.50 6.59 -7.22
N ILE A 212 26.25 6.32 -6.84
CA ILE A 212 25.10 6.50 -7.72
C ILE A 212 24.60 7.93 -7.66
N SER A 213 24.39 8.55 -8.83
CA SER A 213 23.87 9.91 -8.92
C SER A 213 22.50 10.04 -8.24
N ILE A 214 22.28 11.16 -7.57
CA ILE A 214 21.03 11.47 -6.86
C ILE A 214 19.83 11.42 -7.81
N LEU A 215 20.02 11.86 -9.06
CA LEU A 215 19.01 11.78 -10.11
C LEU A 215 18.56 10.33 -10.33
N ALA A 216 19.50 9.38 -10.39
CA ALA A 216 19.17 7.97 -10.54
C ALA A 216 18.41 7.46 -9.31
N GLN A 217 18.81 7.82 -8.09
CA GLN A 217 18.09 7.45 -6.86
C GLN A 217 16.63 7.93 -6.89
N ASP A 218 16.38 9.17 -7.30
CA ASP A 218 15.03 9.73 -7.42
C ASP A 218 14.21 9.03 -8.53
N VAL A 219 14.83 8.70 -9.65
CA VAL A 219 14.22 7.93 -10.75
C VAL A 219 13.77 6.55 -10.25
N PHE A 220 14.65 5.81 -9.58
CA PHE A 220 14.32 4.50 -9.01
C PHE A 220 13.25 4.60 -7.91
N GLY A 221 13.31 5.65 -7.09
CA GLY A 221 12.27 5.96 -6.10
C GLY A 221 10.90 6.19 -6.76
N CYS A 222 10.83 7.00 -7.81
CA CYS A 222 9.59 7.26 -8.54
C CYS A 222 9.03 5.99 -9.20
N VAL A 223 9.88 5.27 -9.95
CA VAL A 223 9.48 4.06 -10.68
C VAL A 223 9.04 2.96 -9.72
N GLY A 224 9.82 2.67 -8.68
CA GLY A 224 9.49 1.61 -7.73
C GLY A 224 8.20 1.88 -6.96
N ASN A 225 7.94 3.12 -6.56
CA ASN A 225 6.67 3.45 -5.90
C ASN A 225 5.48 3.44 -6.87
N THR A 226 5.68 3.82 -8.13
CA THR A 226 4.65 3.73 -9.19
C THR A 226 4.27 2.28 -9.50
N ILE A 227 5.26 1.38 -9.56
CA ILE A 227 5.02 -0.06 -9.71
C ILE A 227 4.22 -0.58 -8.52
N ASN A 228 4.62 -0.23 -7.29
CA ASN A 228 3.91 -0.65 -6.08
C ASN A 228 2.45 -0.21 -6.06
N THR A 229 2.17 1.07 -6.32
CA THR A 229 0.79 1.59 -6.32
C THR A 229 -0.05 0.90 -7.40
N SER A 230 0.51 0.71 -8.60
CA SER A 230 -0.16 0.06 -9.72
C SER A 230 -0.53 -1.40 -9.40
N VAL A 231 0.40 -2.17 -8.83
CA VAL A 231 0.16 -3.57 -8.44
C VAL A 231 -0.93 -3.66 -7.36
N ILE A 232 -0.88 -2.78 -6.35
CA ILE A 232 -1.88 -2.76 -5.29
C ILE A 232 -3.27 -2.42 -5.85
N LEU A 233 -3.37 -1.39 -6.69
CA LEU A 233 -4.63 -1.00 -7.34
C LEU A 233 -5.19 -2.15 -8.18
N TYR A 234 -4.36 -2.81 -8.96
CA TYR A 234 -4.78 -3.91 -9.82
C TYR A 234 -5.31 -5.11 -9.02
N TYR A 235 -4.50 -5.66 -8.11
CA TYR A 235 -4.84 -6.91 -7.42
C TYR A 235 -5.93 -6.76 -6.36
N LEU A 236 -5.99 -5.63 -5.65
CA LEU A 236 -6.96 -5.44 -4.56
C LEU A 236 -8.27 -4.82 -5.02
N PHE A 237 -8.24 -3.96 -6.03
CA PHE A 237 -9.40 -3.19 -6.43
C PHE A 237 -9.92 -3.58 -7.81
N ILE A 238 -9.10 -3.48 -8.87
CA ILE A 238 -9.55 -3.74 -10.25
C ILE A 238 -10.08 -5.17 -10.39
N ASN A 239 -9.31 -6.16 -9.94
CA ASN A 239 -9.74 -7.56 -10.01
C ASN A 239 -11.04 -7.82 -9.21
N LYS A 240 -11.22 -7.13 -8.08
CA LYS A 240 -12.42 -7.26 -7.25
C LYS A 240 -13.65 -6.63 -7.92
N LEU A 241 -13.52 -5.43 -8.47
CA LEU A 241 -14.59 -4.78 -9.22
C LEU A 241 -14.95 -5.55 -10.49
N TYR A 242 -13.96 -6.09 -11.19
CA TYR A 242 -14.18 -6.93 -12.36
C TYR A 242 -14.98 -8.20 -12.01
N THR A 243 -14.64 -8.85 -10.89
CA THR A 243 -15.40 -10.02 -10.39
C THR A 243 -16.86 -9.66 -10.07
N ILE A 244 -17.12 -8.49 -9.50
CA ILE A 244 -18.49 -8.03 -9.23
C ILE A 244 -19.24 -7.77 -10.54
N TYR A 245 -18.60 -7.11 -11.50
CA TYR A 245 -19.18 -6.83 -12.80
C TYR A 245 -19.58 -8.13 -13.52
N THR A 246 -18.70 -9.13 -13.56
CA THR A 246 -18.99 -10.43 -14.21
C THR A 246 -20.12 -11.18 -13.51
N LEU A 247 -20.14 -11.22 -12.17
CA LEU A 247 -21.24 -11.82 -11.41
C LEU A 247 -22.59 -11.13 -11.71
N SER A 248 -22.62 -9.79 -11.72
CA SER A 248 -23.84 -9.04 -12.02
C SER A 248 -24.35 -9.28 -13.45
N LYS A 249 -23.44 -9.48 -14.41
CA LYS A 249 -23.78 -9.81 -15.81
C LYS A 249 -24.37 -11.22 -15.92
N VAL A 250 -23.81 -12.19 -15.19
CA VAL A 250 -24.35 -13.57 -15.15
C VAL A 250 -25.73 -13.60 -14.49
N GLU A 251 -25.95 -12.87 -13.39
CA GLU A 251 -27.26 -12.78 -12.75
C GLU A 251 -28.31 -12.15 -13.68
N LYS A 252 -27.98 -11.03 -14.35
CA LYS A 252 -28.85 -10.40 -15.36
C LYS A 252 -29.15 -11.32 -16.54
N ASN A 253 -28.21 -12.17 -16.94
CA ASN A 253 -28.44 -13.15 -18.01
C ASN A 253 -29.31 -14.32 -17.52
N LYS A 254 -29.16 -14.76 -16.27
CA LYS A 254 -30.02 -15.81 -15.68
C LYS A 254 -31.46 -15.34 -15.48
N THR A 255 -31.68 -14.08 -15.09
CA THR A 255 -33.02 -13.51 -14.95
C THR A 255 -33.71 -13.29 -16.29
N LYS A 256 -32.97 -13.09 -17.38
CA LYS A 256 -33.52 -13.09 -18.74
C LYS A 256 -33.96 -14.48 -19.23
N ILE A 257 -33.51 -15.57 -18.61
CA ILE A 257 -33.76 -16.96 -19.04
C ILE A 257 -34.86 -17.67 -18.21
N LYS A 258 -35.31 -17.12 -17.07
CA LYS A 258 -36.45 -17.64 -16.29
C LYS A 258 -37.64 -16.68 -16.51
N TYR A 259 -38.68 -16.96 -17.30
CA TYR A 259 -39.65 -18.08 -17.33
C TYR A 259 -40.32 -18.18 -18.73
N PRO A 260 -40.96 -19.30 -19.15
CA PRO A 260 -41.66 -20.30 -18.32
C PRO A 260 -41.30 -21.76 -18.62
N VAL A 261 -40.79 -22.49 -17.62
CA VAL A 261 -41.11 -23.92 -17.48
C VAL A 261 -41.33 -24.19 -15.99
N ALA A 262 -42.57 -24.49 -15.65
CA ALA A 262 -42.97 -24.99 -14.36
C ALA A 262 -42.37 -26.39 -14.17
N ILE A 263 -41.36 -26.52 -13.31
CA ILE A 263 -40.92 -27.83 -12.82
C ILE A 263 -41.49 -27.96 -11.41
N LYS A 264 -42.63 -28.67 -11.32
CA LYS A 264 -43.14 -29.26 -10.09
C LYS A 264 -42.06 -30.20 -9.54
N ILE A 265 -41.46 -29.85 -8.41
CA ILE A 265 -40.67 -30.79 -7.61
C ILE A 265 -41.67 -31.55 -6.73
N VAL A 266 -41.99 -32.78 -7.13
CA VAL A 266 -42.63 -33.77 -6.26
C VAL A 266 -41.51 -34.47 -5.50
N ILE A 267 -41.46 -34.23 -4.20
CA ILE A 267 -40.64 -35.01 -3.26
C ILE A 267 -41.47 -36.23 -2.88
N LYS A 268 -40.94 -37.43 -3.15
CA LYS A 268 -41.33 -38.66 -2.49
C LYS A 268 -40.07 -39.44 -2.16
#